data_AF-A0A3D2WAY9-F1
#
_entry.id   AF-A0A3D2WAY9-F1
#
_cell.length_a   1.000
_cell.length_b   1.000
_cell.length_c   1.000
_cell.angle_alpha   90.00
_cell.angle_beta   90.00
_cell.angle_gamma   90.00
#
_symmetry.space_group_name_H-M   'P 1'
#
loop_
_entity.id
_entity.type
_entity.pdbx_description
1 polymer ?
#
loop_
_entity_poly.entity_id
_entity_poly.type
_entity_poly.pdbx_seq_one_letter_code
_entity_poly.pdbx_strand_id
1 'polypeptide(L)'
;MGTGTFAAVLIVGVMLLLIISIFIRVKNKNEARIRRKVRSILIEETTGVSVNERLKAKRKSISRPENVDFCELRSAKRLDLPERADGWLNLSGLTTVEGLKLPKHVGGGLDLKGLTTAEGLEFPEYVGGWLDLRGLTTSRGLKLPERVGGDIYFWSLSKSEYDRLSHRPVRMDGKVRFEPLVNYSSLGTDYSSGDTYGFSW
;
A
#
# COMPACT_ATOMS: atom_id res chain seq x y z
N MET A 1 -54.27 -38.12 -41.58
CA MET A 1 -53.22 -38.02 -40.54
C MET A 1 -53.42 -36.66 -39.87
N GLY A 2 -54.00 -36.64 -38.67
CA GLY A 2 -54.62 -35.44 -38.09
C GLY A 2 -53.61 -34.34 -37.79
N THR A 3 -53.92 -33.10 -38.14
CA THR A 3 -53.08 -31.92 -37.95
C THR A 3 -52.59 -31.73 -36.50
N GLY A 4 -53.35 -32.25 -35.51
CA GLY A 4 -53.00 -32.20 -34.09
C GLY A 4 -51.77 -33.02 -33.68
N THR A 5 -51.48 -34.15 -34.33
CA THR A 5 -50.32 -34.99 -33.95
C THR A 5 -49.01 -34.45 -34.50
N PHE A 6 -49.01 -33.87 -35.70
CA PHE A 6 -47.84 -33.17 -36.24
C PHE A 6 -47.51 -31.91 -35.43
N ALA A 7 -48.52 -31.16 -35.00
CA ALA A 7 -48.34 -30.01 -34.13
C ALA A 7 -47.74 -30.42 -32.77
N ALA A 8 -48.24 -31.50 -32.15
CA ALA A 8 -47.71 -31.98 -30.87
C ALA A 8 -46.25 -32.47 -30.98
N VAL A 9 -45.88 -33.20 -32.03
CA VAL A 9 -44.49 -33.67 -32.23
C VAL A 9 -43.54 -32.50 -32.51
N LEU A 10 -43.97 -31.49 -33.27
CA LEU A 10 -43.17 -30.30 -33.53
C LEU A 10 -42.97 -29.47 -32.25
N ILE A 11 -44.01 -29.31 -31.43
CA ILE A 11 -43.93 -28.61 -30.15
C ILE A 11 -42.96 -29.34 -29.19
N VAL A 12 -43.05 -30.66 -29.10
CA VAL A 12 -42.14 -31.46 -28.25
C VAL A 12 -40.70 -31.41 -28.77
N GLY A 13 -40.49 -31.50 -30.09
CA GLY A 13 -39.16 -31.39 -30.70
C GLY A 13 -38.50 -30.04 -30.47
N VAL A 14 -39.27 -28.94 -30.63
CA VAL A 14 -38.79 -27.58 -30.34
C VAL A 14 -38.51 -27.41 -28.85
N MET A 15 -39.36 -27.93 -27.97
CA MET A 15 -39.15 -27.87 -26.52
C MET A 15 -37.88 -28.62 -26.11
N LEU A 16 -37.59 -29.78 -26.70
CA LEU A 16 -36.38 -30.55 -26.40
C LEU A 16 -35.09 -29.84 -26.86
N LEU A 17 -35.10 -29.26 -28.07
CA LEU A 17 -33.95 -28.49 -28.57
C LEU A 17 -33.67 -27.26 -27.70
N LEU A 18 -34.72 -26.58 -27.20
CA LEU A 18 -34.57 -25.46 -26.27
C LEU A 18 -33.98 -25.90 -24.92
N ILE A 19 -34.46 -27.02 -24.37
CA ILE A 19 -33.95 -27.55 -23.09
C ILE A 19 -32.47 -27.96 -23.22
N ILE A 20 -32.07 -28.63 -24.31
CA ILE A 20 -30.67 -29.00 -24.57
C ILE A 20 -29.79 -27.76 -24.74
N SER A 21 -30.26 -26.75 -25.46
CA SER A 21 -29.52 -25.48 -25.64
C SER A 21 -29.30 -24.74 -24.32
N ILE A 22 -30.32 -24.66 -23.47
CA ILE A 22 -30.23 -24.04 -22.14
C ILE A 22 -29.24 -24.82 -21.26
N PHE A 23 -29.32 -26.15 -21.26
CA PHE A 23 -28.44 -27.00 -20.47
C PHE A 23 -26.96 -26.86 -20.87
N ILE A 24 -26.67 -26.87 -22.17
CA ILE A 24 -25.30 -26.64 -22.68
C ILE A 24 -24.78 -25.26 -22.24
N ARG A 25 -25.60 -24.20 -22.30
CA ARG A 25 -25.21 -22.85 -21.85
C ARG A 25 -24.95 -22.77 -20.36
N VAL A 26 -25.79 -23.41 -19.54
CA VAL A 26 -25.65 -23.40 -18.08
C VAL A 26 -24.39 -24.14 -17.63
N LYS A 27 -24.09 -25.32 -18.22
CA LYS A 27 -22.85 -26.07 -17.96
C LYS A 27 -21.61 -25.24 -18.32
N ASN A 28 -21.59 -24.64 -19.51
CA ASN A 28 -20.45 -23.86 -19.97
C ASN A 28 -20.19 -22.61 -19.09
N LYS A 29 -21.23 -21.95 -18.57
CA LYS A 29 -21.10 -20.79 -17.67
C LYS A 29 -20.57 -21.17 -16.27
N ASN A 30 -20.99 -22.33 -15.76
CA ASN A 30 -20.60 -22.79 -14.43
C ASN A 30 -19.13 -23.22 -14.40
N GLU A 31 -18.64 -23.94 -15.40
CA GLU A 31 -17.21 -24.26 -15.52
C GLU A 31 -16.33 -22.99 -15.62
N ALA A 32 -16.76 -21.97 -16.36
CA ALA A 32 -15.99 -20.72 -16.52
C ALA A 32 -15.89 -19.89 -15.23
N ARG A 33 -16.84 -20.05 -14.31
CA ARG A 33 -16.89 -19.30 -13.04
C ARG A 33 -16.01 -19.93 -11.96
N ILE A 34 -15.96 -21.25 -11.92
CA ILE A 34 -15.10 -22.00 -10.99
C ILE A 34 -13.63 -21.83 -11.38
N ARG A 35 -13.33 -21.91 -12.69
CA ARG A 35 -11.97 -21.66 -13.21
C ARG A 35 -11.40 -20.26 -12.88
N ARG A 36 -12.21 -19.23 -12.63
CA ARG A 36 -11.76 -17.87 -12.21
C ARG A 36 -11.54 -17.74 -10.71
N LYS A 37 -12.39 -18.41 -9.92
CA LYS A 37 -12.31 -18.36 -8.45
C LYS A 37 -11.05 -19.02 -7.92
N VAL A 38 -10.70 -20.20 -8.43
CA VAL A 38 -9.42 -20.85 -8.07
C VAL A 38 -8.22 -19.96 -8.44
N ARG A 39 -8.36 -19.14 -9.49
CA ARG A 39 -7.29 -18.24 -9.93
C ARG A 39 -7.07 -17.06 -8.99
N SER A 40 -8.09 -16.39 -8.46
CA SER A 40 -7.89 -15.25 -7.52
C SER A 40 -7.42 -15.69 -6.14
N ILE A 41 -7.80 -16.89 -5.73
CA ILE A 41 -7.48 -17.40 -4.40
C ILE A 41 -5.99 -17.74 -4.29
N LEU A 42 -5.44 -18.39 -5.32
CA LEU A 42 -4.00 -18.58 -5.48
C LEU A 42 -3.22 -17.25 -5.56
N ILE A 43 -3.89 -16.23 -6.05
CA ILE A 43 -3.33 -14.92 -6.37
C ILE A 43 -2.94 -14.14 -5.13
N GLU A 44 -3.50 -14.53 -3.99
CA GLU A 44 -3.89 -13.70 -2.86
C GLU A 44 -3.27 -14.24 -1.58
N GLU A 45 -3.29 -15.55 -1.37
CA GLU A 45 -2.43 -16.18 -0.35
C GLU A 45 -0.95 -15.88 -0.58
N THR A 46 -0.62 -15.65 -1.84
CA THR A 46 0.72 -15.36 -2.31
C THR A 46 1.12 -13.90 -2.10
N THR A 47 0.30 -13.14 -1.37
CA THR A 47 0.33 -11.68 -1.43
C THR A 47 0.84 -10.98 -0.21
N GLY A 48 2.15 -11.00 -0.02
CA GLY A 48 2.95 -10.49 -1.11
C GLY A 48 2.22 -9.41 -1.91
N VAL A 49 1.87 -9.71 -3.18
CA VAL A 49 0.97 -8.93 -4.06
C VAL A 49 0.27 -9.74 -5.21
N SER A 50 -1.05 -9.59 -5.37
CA SER A 50 -2.04 -10.35 -6.21
C SER A 50 -2.29 -9.75 -7.60
N VAL A 51 -2.86 -10.51 -8.55
CA VAL A 51 -2.96 -10.07 -9.95
C VAL A 51 -3.88 -8.88 -10.15
N ASN A 52 -4.96 -8.73 -9.37
CA ASN A 52 -5.67 -7.47 -9.36
C ASN A 52 -4.81 -6.35 -8.78
N GLU A 53 -4.09 -6.59 -7.67
CA GLU A 53 -3.33 -5.55 -6.93
C GLU A 53 -2.44 -4.73 -7.83
N ARG A 54 -1.95 -5.41 -8.83
CA ARG A 54 -0.86 -4.94 -9.62
C ARG A 54 -1.37 -4.42 -10.92
N LEU A 55 -2.49 -4.94 -11.40
CA LEU A 55 -3.28 -4.31 -12.45
C LEU A 55 -3.93 -3.00 -12.00
N LYS A 56 -3.54 -2.52 -10.81
CA LYS A 56 -4.08 -1.38 -10.09
C LYS A 56 -2.99 -0.41 -9.63
N ALA A 57 -1.84 -0.90 -9.12
CA ALA A 57 -0.60 -0.11 -9.09
C ALA A 57 -0.34 0.53 -10.44
N LYS A 58 -0.64 -0.30 -11.42
CA LYS A 58 -1.02 0.00 -12.78
C LYS A 58 -2.48 0.48 -12.75
N ARG A 59 -2.75 1.71 -12.99
CA ARG A 59 -2.33 2.25 -14.24
C ARG A 59 -1.59 3.50 -13.87
N LYS A 60 -0.60 3.31 -13.00
CA LYS A 60 0.67 4.03 -12.93
C LYS A 60 0.59 5.25 -13.80
N SER A 61 0.05 6.32 -13.24
CA SER A 61 0.19 7.68 -13.76
C SER A 61 -0.37 8.03 -15.15
N ILE A 62 -1.53 7.52 -15.57
CA ILE A 62 -2.11 7.90 -16.90
C ILE A 62 -2.58 9.39 -17.01
N SER A 63 -2.45 10.21 -15.97
CA SER A 63 -2.05 11.62 -16.20
C SER A 63 -1.12 12.15 -15.11
N ARG A 64 -1.49 12.01 -13.83
CA ARG A 64 -0.66 12.24 -12.62
C ARG A 64 -1.40 11.59 -11.44
N PRO A 65 -0.95 10.47 -10.85
CA PRO A 65 -1.70 9.82 -9.80
C PRO A 65 -1.44 10.57 -8.51
N GLU A 66 -2.47 11.13 -7.88
CA GLU A 66 -2.31 11.75 -6.57
C GLU A 66 -1.90 10.66 -5.58
N ASN A 67 -2.78 9.73 -5.21
CA ASN A 67 -2.50 8.84 -4.08
C ASN A 67 -2.47 7.36 -4.47
N VAL A 68 -1.49 6.61 -3.96
CA VAL A 68 -1.25 5.20 -4.25
C VAL A 68 -1.15 4.43 -2.93
N ASP A 69 -2.01 3.44 -2.74
CA ASP A 69 -2.08 2.65 -1.51
C ASP A 69 -1.83 1.17 -1.78
N PHE A 70 -0.93 0.61 -0.98
CA PHE A 70 -0.44 -0.77 -1.00
C PHE A 70 -0.07 -1.27 0.40
N CYS A 71 -0.73 -0.75 1.44
CA CYS A 71 -0.47 -1.14 2.82
C CYS A 71 -0.85 -2.59 3.16
N GLU A 72 -1.66 -3.25 2.33
CA GLU A 72 -2.05 -4.65 2.47
C GLU A 72 -0.92 -5.61 2.10
N LEU A 73 0.07 -5.13 1.36
CA LEU A 73 1.15 -5.95 0.85
C LEU A 73 2.09 -6.35 1.97
N ARG A 74 2.37 -7.65 2.05
CA ARG A 74 3.35 -8.23 3.00
C ARG A 74 4.69 -8.53 2.36
N SER A 75 4.76 -8.39 1.05
CA SER A 75 5.98 -8.37 0.30
C SER A 75 5.75 -7.48 -0.91
N ALA A 76 6.72 -6.67 -1.29
CA ALA A 76 6.66 -5.94 -2.54
C ALA A 76 7.08 -6.81 -3.72
N LYS A 77 7.32 -8.11 -3.48
CA LYS A 77 7.74 -9.04 -4.51
C LYS A 77 6.71 -9.04 -5.63
N ARG A 78 7.15 -8.46 -6.75
CA ARG A 78 6.39 -8.28 -7.99
C ARG A 78 5.37 -7.12 -7.97
N LEU A 79 5.43 -6.23 -6.97
CA LEU A 79 4.81 -4.90 -7.01
C LEU A 79 5.57 -4.02 -7.99
N ASP A 80 4.85 -3.21 -8.74
CA ASP A 80 5.44 -2.35 -9.75
C ASP A 80 4.77 -0.98 -9.61
N LEU A 81 5.51 0.06 -9.20
CA LEU A 81 5.04 1.42 -8.88
C LEU A 81 5.43 2.48 -9.92
N PRO A 82 4.62 3.52 -10.19
CA PRO A 82 4.94 4.51 -11.23
C PRO A 82 6.26 5.21 -10.94
N GLU A 83 6.95 5.77 -11.95
CA GLU A 83 8.17 6.57 -11.72
C GLU A 83 7.89 7.81 -10.88
N ARG A 84 6.64 8.29 -10.95
CA ARG A 84 6.14 9.42 -10.20
C ARG A 84 4.77 9.10 -9.61
N ALA A 85 4.65 9.39 -8.32
CA ALA A 85 3.39 9.64 -7.64
C ALA A 85 3.33 11.15 -7.33
N ASP A 86 2.23 11.82 -7.62
CA ASP A 86 2.06 13.26 -7.39
C ASP A 86 1.50 13.61 -6.00
N GLY A 87 0.92 12.64 -5.31
CA GLY A 87 0.50 12.71 -3.92
C GLY A 87 1.19 11.61 -3.12
N TRP A 88 0.48 10.98 -2.18
CA TRP A 88 1.09 10.05 -1.23
C TRP A 88 1.23 8.62 -1.75
N LEU A 89 2.25 7.92 -1.26
CA LEU A 89 2.49 6.51 -1.51
C LEU A 89 2.54 5.77 -0.17
N ASN A 90 1.59 4.87 0.05
CA ASN A 90 1.51 4.06 1.26
C ASN A 90 1.95 2.63 0.99
N LEU A 91 3.01 2.20 1.67
CA LEU A 91 3.57 0.86 1.62
C LEU A 91 3.83 0.32 3.04
N SER A 92 3.07 0.84 4.02
CA SER A 92 3.33 0.63 5.44
C SER A 92 3.28 -0.83 5.90
N GLY A 93 2.66 -1.72 5.10
CA GLY A 93 2.53 -3.14 5.39
C GLY A 93 3.77 -3.97 5.12
N LEU A 94 4.75 -3.40 4.43
CA LEU A 94 6.02 -4.05 4.14
C LEU A 94 6.91 -4.00 5.38
N THR A 95 7.39 -5.16 5.79
CA THR A 95 8.35 -5.30 6.90
C THR A 95 9.78 -5.46 6.41
N THR A 96 9.94 -5.80 5.14
CA THR A 96 11.23 -5.92 4.46
C THR A 96 11.21 -5.11 3.17
N VAL A 97 12.40 -4.69 2.75
CA VAL A 97 12.59 -3.98 1.47
C VAL A 97 12.68 -4.93 0.29
N GLU A 98 12.59 -6.25 0.51
CA GLU A 98 12.81 -7.26 -0.52
C GLU A 98 11.84 -7.05 -1.69
N GLY A 99 12.40 -6.76 -2.86
CA GLY A 99 11.64 -6.53 -4.09
C GLY A 99 10.93 -5.17 -4.18
N LEU A 100 11.14 -4.27 -3.22
CA LEU A 100 10.56 -2.93 -3.24
C LEU A 100 11.41 -1.99 -4.11
N LYS A 101 10.74 -1.29 -5.05
CA LYS A 101 11.31 -0.19 -5.83
C LYS A 101 10.36 0.98 -5.76
N LEU A 102 10.86 2.10 -5.26
CA LEU A 102 10.05 3.30 -5.07
C LEU A 102 10.06 4.18 -6.32
N PRO A 103 9.03 5.01 -6.53
CA PRO A 103 9.07 6.11 -7.49
C PRO A 103 10.27 7.03 -7.22
N LYS A 104 10.80 7.71 -8.25
CA LYS A 104 11.82 8.77 -8.08
C LYS A 104 11.24 10.03 -7.44
N HIS A 105 9.94 10.23 -7.62
CA HIS A 105 9.22 11.36 -7.06
C HIS A 105 7.92 10.90 -6.41
N VAL A 106 7.70 11.35 -5.18
CA VAL A 106 6.44 11.27 -4.45
C VAL A 106 6.05 12.70 -4.07
N GLY A 107 4.97 13.25 -4.62
CA GLY A 107 4.61 14.66 -4.40
C GLY A 107 3.97 14.93 -3.04
N GLY A 108 3.40 13.90 -2.42
CA GLY A 108 2.90 13.90 -1.06
C GLY A 108 3.79 13.12 -0.10
N GLY A 109 3.16 12.45 0.87
CA GLY A 109 3.87 11.66 1.88
C GLY A 109 4.26 10.25 1.41
N LEU A 110 5.31 9.69 1.99
CA LEU A 110 5.74 8.30 1.78
C LEU A 110 5.68 7.53 3.09
N ASP A 111 4.82 6.52 3.18
CA ASP A 111 4.69 5.65 4.36
C ASP A 111 5.42 4.32 4.15
N LEU A 112 6.47 4.13 4.94
CA LEU A 112 7.27 2.91 5.01
C LEU A 112 7.47 2.46 6.47
N LYS A 113 6.56 2.87 7.37
CA LYS A 113 6.74 2.67 8.82
C LYS A 113 6.92 1.22 9.26
N GLY A 114 6.48 0.25 8.45
CA GLY A 114 6.62 -1.17 8.75
C GLY A 114 8.04 -1.71 8.59
N LEU A 115 8.90 -1.01 7.84
CA LEU A 115 10.27 -1.43 7.61
C LEU A 115 11.09 -1.32 8.89
N THR A 116 11.86 -2.36 9.21
CA THR A 116 12.81 -2.38 10.34
C THR A 116 14.24 -2.03 9.92
N THR A 117 14.55 -2.20 8.64
CA THR A 117 15.83 -1.82 8.01
C THR A 117 15.57 -1.17 6.65
N ALA A 118 16.48 -0.28 6.24
CA ALA A 118 16.52 0.34 4.92
C ALA A 118 17.68 -0.18 4.06
N GLU A 119 18.38 -1.22 4.50
CA GLU A 119 19.52 -1.78 3.79
C GLU A 119 19.11 -2.27 2.39
N GLY A 120 19.67 -1.65 1.35
CA GLY A 120 19.33 -1.95 -0.04
C GLY A 120 18.09 -1.21 -0.57
N LEU A 121 17.49 -0.33 0.22
CA LEU A 121 16.40 0.55 -0.25
C LEU A 121 16.96 1.82 -0.89
N GLU A 122 16.53 2.10 -2.11
CA GLU A 122 16.71 3.39 -2.75
C GLU A 122 15.46 4.25 -2.52
N PHE A 123 15.63 5.37 -1.84
CA PHE A 123 14.55 6.32 -1.63
C PHE A 123 14.26 7.14 -2.90
N PRO A 124 13.06 7.75 -3.02
CA PRO A 124 12.81 8.80 -4.00
C PRO A 124 13.82 9.93 -3.83
N GLU A 125 14.16 10.64 -4.91
CA GLU A 125 14.95 11.88 -4.84
C GLU A 125 14.14 12.98 -4.15
N TYR A 126 12.84 13.01 -4.42
CA TYR A 126 11.90 13.99 -3.88
C TYR A 126 10.71 13.32 -3.20
N VAL A 127 10.45 13.76 -1.96
CA VAL A 127 9.21 13.52 -1.22
C VAL A 127 8.63 14.88 -0.84
N GLY A 128 7.51 15.29 -1.44
CA GLY A 128 6.97 16.64 -1.24
C GLY A 128 6.26 16.83 0.10
N GLY A 129 5.83 15.74 0.73
CA GLY A 129 5.26 15.73 2.06
C GLY A 129 6.18 15.09 3.10
N TRP A 130 5.56 14.42 4.06
CA TRP A 130 6.26 13.70 5.12
C TRP A 130 6.86 12.38 4.65
N LEU A 131 7.87 11.90 5.38
CA LEU A 131 8.43 10.56 5.20
C LEU A 131 8.36 9.81 6.53
N ASP A 132 7.68 8.67 6.52
CA ASP A 132 7.48 7.86 7.71
C ASP A 132 8.34 6.60 7.68
N LEU A 133 9.29 6.56 8.62
CA LEU A 133 10.23 5.47 8.82
C LEU A 133 10.26 5.05 10.29
N ARG A 134 9.12 5.21 10.98
CA ARG A 134 9.06 5.06 12.45
C ARG A 134 9.50 3.68 12.94
N GLY A 135 9.30 2.62 12.16
CA GLY A 135 9.72 1.26 12.50
C GLY A 135 11.20 0.95 12.28
N LEU A 136 11.98 1.81 11.60
CA LEU A 136 13.40 1.55 11.38
C LEU A 136 14.14 1.49 12.71
N THR A 137 14.90 0.42 12.95
CA THR A 137 15.68 0.24 14.18
C THR A 137 17.17 0.49 13.97
N THR A 138 17.61 0.65 12.72
CA THR A 138 19.01 0.90 12.36
C THR A 138 19.14 1.84 11.17
N SER A 139 20.22 2.62 11.17
CA SER A 139 20.60 3.54 10.09
C SER A 139 21.37 2.85 8.96
N ARG A 140 21.66 1.55 9.08
CA ARG A 140 22.47 0.83 8.10
C ARG A 140 21.83 0.90 6.71
N GLY A 141 22.61 1.40 5.75
CA GLY A 141 22.18 1.53 4.36
C GLY A 141 21.12 2.62 4.12
N LEU A 142 20.67 3.33 5.16
CA LEU A 142 19.70 4.41 5.03
C LEU A 142 20.34 5.60 4.33
N LYS A 143 19.80 5.95 3.16
CA LYS A 143 20.13 7.16 2.40
C LYS A 143 18.84 7.91 2.15
N LEU A 144 18.64 9.02 2.85
CA LEU A 144 17.37 9.76 2.79
C LEU A 144 17.20 10.48 1.44
N PRO A 145 15.96 10.81 1.03
CA PRO A 145 15.70 11.63 -0.15
C PRO A 145 16.51 12.93 -0.15
N GLU A 146 16.92 13.42 -1.32
CA GLU A 146 17.60 14.71 -1.42
C GLU A 146 16.72 15.86 -0.92
N ARG A 147 15.40 15.77 -1.17
CA ARG A 147 14.44 16.75 -0.69
C ARG A 147 13.24 16.09 -0.01
N VAL A 148 12.92 16.60 1.18
CA VAL A 148 11.70 16.27 1.92
C VAL A 148 10.95 17.55 2.30
N GLY A 149 9.74 17.75 1.78
CA GLY A 149 8.96 18.96 2.05
C GLY A 149 8.25 18.97 3.41
N GLY A 150 8.16 17.82 4.09
CA GLY A 150 7.53 17.69 5.39
C GLY A 150 8.48 17.14 6.46
N ASP A 151 7.87 16.65 7.54
CA ASP A 151 8.60 16.00 8.63
C ASP A 151 9.08 14.60 8.23
N ILE A 152 10.20 14.17 8.81
CA ILE A 152 10.65 12.78 8.76
C ILE A 152 10.45 12.18 10.15
N TYR A 153 9.80 11.03 10.22
CA TYR A 153 9.51 10.38 11.49
C TYR A 153 10.36 9.14 11.68
N PHE A 154 11.04 9.09 12.81
CA PHE A 154 11.76 7.95 13.35
C PHE A 154 11.28 7.74 14.78
N TRP A 155 10.86 6.56 15.19
CA TRP A 155 10.52 6.32 16.61
C TRP A 155 11.39 5.23 17.20
N SER A 156 11.70 4.23 16.38
CA SER A 156 12.60 3.14 16.75
C SER A 156 14.07 3.41 16.43
N LEU A 157 14.36 4.41 15.59
CA LEU A 157 15.73 4.80 15.25
C LEU A 157 16.19 5.87 16.23
N SER A 158 17.31 5.64 16.91
CA SER A 158 17.85 6.63 17.83
C SER A 158 18.34 7.89 17.10
N LYS A 159 18.32 9.01 17.81
CA LYS A 159 18.92 10.26 17.31
C LYS A 159 20.40 10.08 16.94
N SER A 160 21.14 9.30 17.71
CA SER A 160 22.56 9.01 17.47
C SER A 160 22.81 8.20 16.18
N GLU A 161 21.95 7.23 15.86
CA GLU A 161 22.00 6.50 14.60
C GLU A 161 21.70 7.43 13.42
N TYR A 162 20.67 8.27 13.53
CA TYR A 162 20.38 9.30 12.53
C TYR A 162 21.56 10.26 12.35
N ASP A 163 22.21 10.66 13.45
CA ASP A 163 23.29 11.64 13.36
C ASP A 163 24.54 11.09 12.64
N ARG A 164 24.71 9.77 12.60
CA ARG A 164 25.77 9.06 11.89
C ARG A 164 25.52 8.89 10.39
N LEU A 165 24.34 9.26 9.89
CA LEU A 165 24.02 9.14 8.48
C LEU A 165 24.99 9.95 7.62
N SER A 166 25.65 9.27 6.69
CA SER A 166 26.47 9.92 5.66
C SER A 166 25.64 10.66 4.60
N HIS A 167 24.34 10.34 4.51
CA HIS A 167 23.43 10.94 3.53
C HIS A 167 22.09 11.32 4.16
N ARG A 168 21.97 12.61 4.50
CA ARG A 168 20.74 13.26 4.99
C ARG A 168 20.10 14.05 3.84
N PRO A 169 18.84 14.50 3.98
CA PRO A 169 18.24 15.37 2.98
C PRO A 169 19.08 16.63 2.79
N VAL A 170 19.33 16.99 1.54
CA VAL A 170 20.01 18.22 1.15
C VAL A 170 19.11 19.42 1.43
N ARG A 171 17.80 19.27 1.22
CA ARG A 171 16.78 20.27 1.52
C ARG A 171 15.63 19.66 2.32
N MET A 172 15.24 20.34 3.39
CA MET A 172 14.12 19.92 4.22
C MET A 172 13.34 21.12 4.71
N ASP A 173 12.03 21.11 4.49
CA ASP A 173 11.14 22.22 4.92
C ASP A 173 10.52 21.90 6.30
N GLY A 174 10.47 20.62 6.71
CA GLY A 174 10.01 20.15 8.03
C GLY A 174 11.13 19.82 9.02
N LYS A 175 10.79 19.02 10.04
CA LYS A 175 11.71 18.56 11.10
C LYS A 175 11.86 17.04 11.10
N VAL A 176 13.02 16.56 11.55
CA VAL A 176 13.19 15.15 11.91
C VAL A 176 12.70 14.94 13.32
N ARG A 177 11.78 13.99 13.51
CA ARG A 177 11.12 13.72 14.78
C ARG A 177 11.49 12.33 15.27
N PHE A 178 11.83 12.26 16.55
CA PHE A 178 12.19 11.03 17.25
C PHE A 178 11.08 10.54 18.19
N GLU A 179 10.04 11.36 18.35
CA GLU A 179 8.96 11.18 19.31
C GLU A 179 7.62 11.50 18.63
N PRO A 180 6.50 10.96 19.15
CA PRO A 180 5.17 11.34 18.69
C PRO A 180 4.89 12.83 18.97
N LEU A 181 4.12 13.48 18.10
CA LEU A 181 3.61 14.83 18.36
C LEU A 181 2.62 14.78 19.51
N VAL A 182 3.08 15.07 20.73
CA VAL A 182 2.18 15.27 21.86
C VAL A 182 1.52 16.64 21.67
N ASN A 183 0.21 16.64 21.42
CA ASN A 183 -0.56 17.87 21.42
C ASN A 183 -0.83 18.30 22.87
N TYR A 184 0.02 19.17 23.42
CA TYR A 184 -0.14 19.67 24.79
C TYR A 184 -1.40 20.54 24.97
N SER A 185 -2.12 20.92 23.91
CA SER A 185 -3.39 21.65 24.02
C SER A 185 -4.60 20.77 24.37
N SER A 186 -4.45 19.44 24.40
CA SER A 186 -5.49 18.51 24.91
C SER A 186 -5.27 18.06 26.35
N LEU A 187 -4.15 18.42 26.97
CA LEU A 187 -3.96 18.31 28.42
C LEU A 187 -4.54 19.57 29.05
N GLY A 188 -5.86 19.57 29.18
CA GLY A 188 -6.58 20.58 29.93
C GLY A 188 -5.91 20.79 31.28
N THR A 189 -5.61 22.05 31.55
CA THR A 189 -5.26 22.54 32.87
C THR A 189 -6.33 22.08 33.87
N ASP A 190 -5.97 21.16 34.76
CA ASP A 190 -6.60 21.13 36.06
C ASP A 190 -5.61 20.78 37.15
N TYR A 191 -5.72 21.56 38.22
CA TYR A 191 -4.96 21.57 39.48
C TYR A 191 -3.63 22.33 39.56
N SER A 192 -3.84 23.62 39.83
CA SER A 192 -3.06 24.51 40.68
C SER A 192 -2.73 23.95 42.08
N SER A 193 -1.62 24.47 42.63
CA SER A 193 -1.29 24.73 44.05
C SER A 193 -0.46 23.71 44.87
N GLY A 194 0.68 24.22 45.36
CA GLY A 194 1.53 23.68 46.45
C GLY A 194 2.55 22.63 45.99
N ASP A 195 3.87 22.75 46.12
CA ASP A 195 4.64 23.46 47.13
C ASP A 195 6.02 23.86 46.62
N THR A 196 6.44 25.05 47.02
CA THR A 196 7.82 25.53 46.97
C THR A 196 8.63 24.96 48.13
N TYR A 197 9.58 24.08 47.86
CA TYR A 197 10.84 23.93 48.62
C TYR A 197 11.88 23.48 47.59
N GLY A 198 12.93 24.23 47.24
CA GLY A 198 13.87 24.91 48.11
C GLY A 198 15.23 24.25 47.88
N PHE A 199 16.05 24.83 47.01
CA PHE A 199 17.41 24.39 46.70
C PHE A 199 18.32 24.46 47.94
N SER A 200 19.15 23.44 48.16
CA SER A 200 20.50 23.63 48.70
C SER A 200 21.39 22.42 48.38
N TRP A 201 22.42 22.67 47.57
CA TRP A 201 23.68 21.95 47.28
C TRP A 201 23.71 20.41 47.33
#